data_AF-A0A524NZ81-F1
#
_entry.id   AF-A0A524NZ81-F1
#
_cell.length_a   1.000
_cell.length_b   1.000
_cell.length_c   1.000
_cell.angle_alpha   90.00
_cell.angle_beta   90.00
_cell.angle_gamma   90.00
#
_symmetry.space_group_name_H-M   'P 1'
#
loop_
_entity.id
_entity.type
_entity.pdbx_description
1 polymer ?
#
loop_
_entity_poly.entity_id
_entity_poly.type
_entity_poly.pdbx_seq_one_letter_code
_entity_poly.pdbx_strand_id
1 'polypeptide(L)'
;QSNYEERTLTTPGFFEDYVKCPDPKRVEDFDWPDPTKYMNAADCKAAVTSVPQDYAIMGVLWSAHFQDALAAFGMEKALVAMLKNPKMFQAVIDRITDFYLTANDIFLKATEGLLDCVLIGNDFGGQKGLMVSPRLIQKFVLTGTKMLIDQAKEFNVKVIHHSCGSIHPLIPDLIKVGADAIHPIQALAADMDAQTLKRDFGDQTSFCGGVDAQFLLVMGQPTEVSTKVRELKKIFPTGLIFSPSHEAIMPDTKPETIEAMFSAIKS
;
A
#
# COMPACT_ATOMS: atom_id res chain seq x y z
N GLN A 1 15.52 9.39 24.57
CA GLN A 1 14.43 10.06 23.85
C GLN A 1 14.95 10.37 22.46
N SER A 2 14.72 9.48 21.49
CA SER A 2 15.10 9.73 20.10
C SER A 2 14.15 10.78 19.54
N ASN A 3 14.72 11.92 19.16
CA ASN A 3 14.05 13.00 18.46
C ASN A 3 13.70 12.49 17.05
N TYR A 4 12.63 11.71 16.91
CA TYR A 4 11.99 11.50 15.61
C TYR A 4 11.32 12.82 15.27
N GLU A 5 12.06 13.75 14.66
CA GLU A 5 11.40 14.76 13.83
C GLU A 5 10.57 13.97 12.82
N GLU A 6 9.25 14.09 12.89
CA GLU A 6 8.32 13.45 11.96
C GLU A 6 8.66 13.96 10.55
N ARG A 7 9.54 13.25 9.85
CA ARG A 7 9.92 13.56 8.48
C ARG A 7 8.71 13.27 7.60
N THR A 8 8.05 14.32 7.19
CA THR A 8 6.98 14.26 6.20
C THR A 8 7.57 14.15 4.79
N LEU A 9 6.77 13.67 3.83
CA LEU A 9 7.12 13.68 2.40
C LEU A 9 7.48 15.08 1.88
N THR A 10 7.07 16.14 2.57
CA THR A 10 7.32 17.54 2.19
C THR A 10 8.66 18.08 2.68
N THR A 11 9.36 17.35 3.55
CA THR A 11 10.67 17.75 4.07
C THR A 11 11.75 17.49 3.01
N PRO A 12 12.80 18.34 2.91
CA PRO A 12 14.02 18.05 2.18
C PRO A 12 14.55 16.62 2.36
N GLY A 13 14.69 15.91 1.25
CA GLY A 13 15.32 14.59 1.20
C GLY A 13 16.82 14.69 0.90
N PHE A 14 17.57 13.60 1.12
CA PHE A 14 19.02 13.56 0.88
C PHE A 14 19.40 13.94 -0.55
N PHE A 15 18.59 13.56 -1.54
CA PHE A 15 18.85 13.80 -2.95
C PHE A 15 18.25 15.12 -3.47
N GLU A 16 17.69 15.99 -2.61
CA GLU A 16 17.07 17.26 -3.04
C GLU A 16 17.98 18.07 -3.98
N ASP A 17 19.24 18.28 -3.58
CA ASP A 17 20.18 19.12 -4.33
C ASP A 17 20.77 18.43 -5.57
N TYR A 18 20.58 17.11 -5.71
CA TYR A 18 21.04 16.34 -6.87
C TYR A 18 20.21 16.67 -8.10
N VAL A 19 19.07 17.35 -7.93
CA VAL A 19 18.30 17.94 -9.04
C VAL A 19 19.08 19.04 -9.75
N LYS A 20 20.02 19.72 -9.09
CA LYS A 20 20.85 20.80 -9.68
C LYS A 20 22.06 20.26 -10.46
N CYS A 21 22.61 19.12 -10.04
CA CYS A 21 23.75 18.46 -10.69
C CYS A 21 23.49 16.94 -10.76
N PRO A 22 22.62 16.50 -11.68
CA PRO A 22 22.17 15.11 -11.72
C PRO A 22 23.27 14.19 -12.27
N ASP A 23 23.74 13.28 -11.43
CA ASP A 23 24.53 12.12 -11.84
C ASP A 23 23.93 10.87 -11.17
N PRO A 24 23.27 9.97 -11.94
CA PRO A 24 22.68 8.75 -11.43
C PRO A 24 23.63 7.87 -10.61
N LYS A 25 24.95 7.93 -10.87
CA LYS A 25 25.94 7.16 -10.10
C LYS A 25 26.05 7.60 -8.65
N ARG A 26 25.68 8.85 -8.38
CA ARG A 26 25.70 9.42 -7.04
C ARG A 26 24.53 8.98 -6.18
N VAL A 27 23.69 8.07 -6.67
CA VAL A 27 22.75 7.32 -5.82
C VAL A 27 23.48 6.60 -4.69
N GLU A 28 24.73 6.18 -4.90
CA GLU A 28 25.57 5.52 -3.91
C GLU A 28 26.21 6.49 -2.90
N ASP A 29 26.01 7.81 -3.05
CA ASP A 29 26.45 8.79 -2.04
C ASP A 29 25.62 8.66 -0.75
N PHE A 30 24.43 8.06 -0.82
CA PHE A 30 23.59 7.75 0.34
C PHE A 30 24.04 6.44 1.00
N ASP A 31 24.13 6.44 2.33
CA ASP A 31 24.43 5.24 3.12
C ASP A 31 23.18 4.34 3.20
N TRP A 32 22.99 3.52 2.15
CA TRP A 32 21.83 2.66 2.02
C TRP A 32 21.78 1.63 3.15
N PRO A 33 20.66 1.51 3.89
CA PRO A 33 20.51 0.47 4.89
C PRO A 33 20.56 -0.91 4.23
N ASP A 34 21.12 -1.87 4.97
CA ASP A 34 21.21 -3.27 4.55
C ASP A 34 20.20 -4.11 5.33
N PRO A 35 19.12 -4.60 4.69
CA PRO A 35 18.10 -5.39 5.38
C PRO A 35 18.65 -6.59 6.15
N THR A 36 19.74 -7.20 5.67
CA THR A 36 20.33 -8.40 6.28
C THR A 36 20.91 -8.15 7.67
N LYS A 37 21.19 -6.88 8.01
CA LYS A 37 21.70 -6.48 9.33
C LYS A 37 20.60 -6.23 10.36
N TYR A 38 19.38 -5.95 9.91
CA TYR A 38 18.27 -5.51 10.75
C TYR A 38 17.13 -6.52 10.82
N MET A 39 17.01 -7.40 9.83
CA MET A 39 15.96 -8.42 9.79
C MET A 39 16.49 -9.77 10.27
N ASN A 40 15.74 -10.39 11.17
CA ASN A 40 16.04 -11.72 11.69
C ASN A 40 14.98 -12.72 11.22
N ALA A 41 15.39 -13.74 10.46
CA ALA A 41 14.50 -14.74 9.90
C ALA A 41 13.72 -15.54 10.99
N ALA A 42 14.32 -15.79 12.15
CA ALA A 42 13.65 -16.48 13.23
C ALA A 42 12.52 -15.62 13.82
N ASP A 43 12.75 -14.31 13.96
CA ASP A 43 11.72 -13.37 14.43
C ASP A 43 10.57 -13.24 13.41
N CYS A 44 10.89 -13.18 12.12
CA CYS A 44 9.88 -13.19 11.05
C CYS A 44 9.00 -14.45 11.12
N LYS A 45 9.62 -15.62 11.26
CA LYS A 45 8.89 -16.89 11.38
C LYS A 45 8.07 -16.95 12.66
N ALA A 46 8.64 -16.54 13.79
CA ALA A 46 7.96 -16.50 15.08
C ALA A 46 6.70 -15.63 15.01
N ALA A 47 6.79 -14.43 14.42
CA ALA A 47 5.67 -13.53 14.22
C ALA A 47 4.52 -14.21 13.46
N VAL A 48 4.82 -14.89 12.35
CA VAL A 48 3.81 -15.61 11.55
C VAL A 48 3.22 -16.79 12.30
N THR A 49 4.04 -17.62 12.95
CA THR A 49 3.55 -18.80 13.70
C THR A 49 2.76 -18.45 14.96
N SER A 50 2.85 -17.21 15.43
CA SER A 50 2.06 -16.73 16.58
C SER A 50 0.59 -16.46 16.23
N VAL A 51 0.27 -16.36 14.94
CA VAL A 51 -1.09 -16.11 14.46
C VAL A 51 -1.94 -17.39 14.62
N PRO A 52 -3.14 -17.30 15.22
CA PRO A 52 -4.04 -18.45 15.32
C PRO A 52 -4.39 -19.03 13.95
N GLN A 53 -4.32 -20.36 13.82
CA GLN A 53 -4.45 -21.07 12.54
C GLN A 53 -5.87 -21.10 11.97
N ASP A 54 -6.87 -20.60 12.72
CA ASP A 54 -8.26 -20.46 12.28
C ASP A 54 -8.50 -19.18 11.44
N TYR A 55 -7.49 -18.32 11.31
CA TYR A 55 -7.53 -17.11 10.49
C TYR A 55 -6.60 -17.22 9.28
N ALA A 56 -6.95 -16.50 8.22
CA ALA A 56 -6.02 -16.25 7.13
C ALA A 56 -4.84 -15.42 7.65
N ILE A 57 -3.62 -15.81 7.27
CA ILE A 57 -2.39 -15.19 7.71
C ILE A 57 -1.92 -14.22 6.62
N MET A 58 -1.92 -12.93 6.95
CA MET A 58 -1.51 -11.85 6.07
C MET A 58 -0.21 -11.21 6.55
N GLY A 59 0.83 -11.22 5.71
CA GLY A 59 2.04 -10.43 5.92
C GLY A 59 1.84 -8.99 5.46
N VAL A 60 2.10 -8.00 6.31
CA VAL A 60 2.06 -6.58 5.89
C VAL A 60 3.46 -6.15 5.47
N LEU A 61 3.70 -6.10 4.17
CA LEU A 61 4.98 -5.74 3.56
C LEU A 61 4.87 -4.32 2.99
N TRP A 62 5.24 -3.32 3.79
CA TRP A 62 5.15 -1.92 3.37
C TRP A 62 6.30 -1.54 2.42
N SER A 63 6.27 -2.05 1.19
CA SER A 63 7.27 -1.80 0.14
C SER A 63 6.95 -0.55 -0.68
N ALA A 64 6.86 0.58 0.02
CA ALA A 64 6.37 1.87 -0.47
C ALA A 64 7.39 2.65 -1.31
N HIS A 65 8.03 1.98 -2.26
CA HIS A 65 9.14 2.50 -3.05
C HIS A 65 8.85 3.82 -3.78
N PHE A 66 7.59 4.12 -4.14
CA PHE A 66 7.25 5.42 -4.71
C PHE A 66 7.23 6.51 -3.64
N GLN A 67 6.57 6.27 -2.51
CA GLN A 67 6.53 7.22 -1.39
C GLN A 67 7.93 7.51 -0.86
N ASP A 68 8.78 6.49 -0.73
CA ASP A 68 10.16 6.68 -0.31
C ASP A 68 11.00 7.39 -1.36
N ALA A 69 10.76 7.14 -2.66
CA ALA A 69 11.39 7.92 -3.70
C ALA A 69 10.94 9.39 -3.63
N LEU A 70 9.68 9.69 -3.32
CA LEU A 70 9.23 11.06 -3.07
C LEU A 70 9.95 11.67 -1.86
N ALA A 71 10.04 10.94 -0.74
CA ALA A 71 10.74 11.36 0.47
C ALA A 71 12.24 11.59 0.23
N ALA A 72 12.88 10.78 -0.60
CA ALA A 72 14.32 10.80 -0.85
C ALA A 72 14.81 12.10 -1.48
N PHE A 73 13.95 12.81 -2.23
CA PHE A 73 14.23 14.16 -2.73
C PHE A 73 13.47 15.26 -1.99
N GLY A 74 12.43 14.90 -1.23
CA GLY A 74 11.30 15.79 -0.92
C GLY A 74 10.30 15.83 -2.09
N MET A 75 9.00 15.73 -1.80
CA MET A 75 7.96 15.44 -2.77
C MET A 75 7.99 16.37 -4.00
N GLU A 76 8.02 17.69 -3.81
CA GLU A 76 8.05 18.63 -4.94
C GLU A 76 9.27 18.43 -5.85
N LYS A 77 10.43 18.17 -5.25
CA LYS A 77 11.70 17.98 -5.97
C LYS A 77 11.73 16.64 -6.68
N ALA A 78 11.15 15.60 -6.08
CA ALA A 78 10.96 14.30 -6.71
C ALA A 78 10.12 14.44 -7.98
N LEU A 79 8.98 15.15 -7.91
CA LEU A 79 8.11 15.40 -9.06
C LEU A 79 8.82 16.18 -10.18
N VAL A 80 9.64 17.18 -9.82
CA VAL A 80 10.50 17.88 -10.79
C VAL A 80 11.56 16.94 -11.38
N ALA A 81 12.17 16.08 -10.57
CA ALA A 81 13.20 15.13 -10.99
C ALA A 81 12.65 14.10 -11.99
N MET A 82 11.43 13.58 -11.79
CA MET A 82 10.77 12.67 -12.73
C MET A 82 10.68 13.25 -14.16
N LEU A 83 10.55 14.57 -14.28
CA LEU A 83 10.42 15.27 -15.56
C LEU A 83 11.76 15.76 -16.11
N LYS A 84 12.56 16.44 -15.28
CA LYS A 84 13.79 17.11 -15.71
C LYS A 84 15.03 16.23 -15.62
N ASN A 85 15.09 15.36 -14.61
CA ASN A 85 16.23 14.49 -14.31
C ASN A 85 15.82 13.01 -14.19
N PRO A 86 15.12 12.46 -15.21
CA PRO A 86 14.46 11.16 -15.10
C PRO A 86 15.42 10.01 -14.79
N LYS A 87 16.69 10.11 -15.22
CA LYS A 87 17.71 9.10 -14.91
C LYS A 87 18.12 9.11 -13.44
N MET A 88 18.16 10.29 -12.80
CA MET A 88 18.47 10.40 -11.37
C MET A 88 17.30 9.86 -10.55
N PHE A 89 16.07 10.23 -10.90
CA PHE A 89 14.89 9.69 -10.24
C PHE A 89 14.82 8.16 -10.38
N GLN A 90 15.05 7.64 -11.59
CA GLN A 90 15.07 6.19 -11.85
C GLN A 90 16.12 5.48 -10.99
N ALA A 91 17.35 6.00 -10.93
CA ALA A 91 18.40 5.38 -10.10
C ALA A 91 18.01 5.30 -8.61
N VAL A 92 17.39 6.34 -8.07
CA VAL A 92 16.93 6.35 -6.67
C VAL A 92 15.79 5.36 -6.44
N ILE A 93 14.75 5.36 -7.27
CA ILE A 93 13.61 4.44 -7.09
C ILE A 93 14.00 2.98 -7.35
N ASP A 94 14.92 2.71 -8.28
CA ASP A 94 15.46 1.36 -8.52
C ASP A 94 16.22 0.88 -7.27
N ARG A 95 17.07 1.73 -6.70
CA ARG A 95 17.85 1.36 -5.50
C ARG A 95 16.96 1.10 -4.28
N ILE A 96 15.88 1.88 -4.13
CA ILE A 96 14.85 1.65 -3.09
C ILE A 96 14.09 0.35 -3.36
N THR A 97 13.76 0.05 -4.63
CA THR A 97 13.10 -1.20 -5.01
C THR A 97 13.99 -2.40 -4.69
N ASP A 98 15.29 -2.35 -4.98
CA ASP A 98 16.26 -3.39 -4.65
C ASP A 98 16.37 -3.65 -3.14
N PHE A 99 16.31 -2.56 -2.34
CA PHE A 99 16.25 -2.68 -0.88
C PHE A 99 15.02 -3.48 -0.45
N TYR A 100 13.84 -3.15 -0.98
CA TYR A 100 12.60 -3.86 -0.64
C TYR A 100 12.58 -5.30 -1.13
N LEU A 101 13.10 -5.58 -2.33
CA LEU A 101 13.25 -6.95 -2.82
C LEU A 101 14.14 -7.77 -1.87
N THR A 102 15.24 -7.20 -1.39
CA THR A 102 16.13 -7.88 -0.44
C THR A 102 15.43 -8.12 0.91
N ALA A 103 14.74 -7.11 1.45
CA ALA A 103 14.02 -7.23 2.71
C ALA A 103 12.89 -8.27 2.64
N ASN A 104 12.08 -8.20 1.59
CA ASN A 104 10.97 -9.11 1.36
C ASN A 104 11.46 -10.54 1.12
N ASP A 105 12.58 -10.75 0.43
CA ASP A 105 13.17 -12.08 0.22
C ASP A 105 13.51 -12.77 1.54
N ILE A 106 14.10 -12.03 2.49
CA ILE A 106 14.41 -12.55 3.84
C ILE A 106 13.13 -13.01 4.54
N PHE A 107 12.08 -12.16 4.52
CA PHE A 107 10.81 -12.45 5.17
C PHE A 107 10.08 -13.62 4.52
N LEU A 108 9.94 -13.60 3.18
CA LEU A 108 9.19 -14.61 2.41
C LEU A 108 9.87 -15.98 2.51
N LYS A 109 11.20 -16.07 2.45
CA LYS A 109 11.93 -17.33 2.70
C LYS A 109 11.75 -17.85 4.12
N ALA A 110 11.77 -16.97 5.11
CA ALA A 110 11.58 -17.36 6.51
C ALA A 110 10.17 -17.88 6.81
N THR A 111 9.19 -17.47 6.00
CA THR A 111 7.75 -17.72 6.20
C THR A 111 7.12 -18.57 5.09
N GLU A 112 7.96 -19.23 4.29
CA GLU A 112 7.55 -20.04 3.15
C GLU A 112 6.49 -21.09 3.54
N GLY A 113 5.38 -21.09 2.82
CA GLY A 113 4.24 -22.00 3.07
C GLY A 113 3.39 -21.66 4.30
N LEU A 114 3.63 -20.52 4.96
CA LEU A 114 2.88 -20.10 6.15
C LEU A 114 1.92 -18.92 5.91
N LEU A 115 2.06 -18.21 4.78
CA LEU A 115 1.26 -17.03 4.46
C LEU A 115 0.18 -17.37 3.43
N ASP A 116 -1.03 -16.86 3.64
CA ASP A 116 -2.09 -16.90 2.63
C ASP A 116 -1.99 -15.72 1.67
N CYS A 117 -1.66 -14.54 2.20
CA CYS A 117 -1.49 -13.32 1.42
C CYS A 117 -0.45 -12.36 2.02
N VAL A 118 -0.04 -11.39 1.20
CA VAL A 118 0.66 -10.19 1.63
C VAL A 118 -0.12 -8.96 1.23
N LEU A 119 -0.02 -7.92 2.06
CA LEU A 119 -0.45 -6.57 1.72
C LEU A 119 0.80 -5.75 1.37
N ILE A 120 0.87 -5.28 0.12
CA ILE A 120 1.94 -4.42 -0.36
C ILE A 120 1.44 -2.98 -0.39
N GLY A 121 1.92 -2.15 0.52
CA GLY A 121 1.59 -0.72 0.59
C GLY A 121 2.47 0.13 -0.31
N ASN A 122 1.84 0.97 -1.16
CA ASN A 122 2.49 2.01 -1.93
C ASN A 122 1.46 3.01 -2.46
N ASP A 123 1.39 4.20 -1.85
CA ASP A 123 0.34 5.16 -2.17
C ASP A 123 0.59 5.93 -3.48
N PHE A 124 -0.42 5.94 -4.34
CA PHE A 124 -0.43 6.64 -5.62
C PHE A 124 -1.48 7.75 -5.71
N GLY A 125 -2.49 7.72 -4.84
CA GLY A 125 -3.68 8.56 -4.92
C GLY A 125 -3.70 9.71 -3.92
N GLY A 126 -4.36 10.79 -4.31
CA GLY A 126 -4.93 11.79 -3.41
C GLY A 126 -6.47 11.73 -3.45
N GLN A 127 -7.16 12.67 -2.81
CA GLN A 127 -8.63 12.63 -2.69
C GLN A 127 -9.37 12.63 -4.04
N LYS A 128 -8.79 13.27 -5.08
CA LYS A 128 -9.47 13.55 -6.36
C LYS A 128 -8.85 12.84 -7.56
N GLY A 129 -7.81 12.04 -7.37
CA GLY A 129 -7.12 11.31 -8.43
C GLY A 129 -5.68 10.98 -8.03
N LEU A 130 -4.91 10.49 -8.99
CA LEU A 130 -3.49 10.15 -8.80
C LEU A 130 -2.64 11.39 -8.48
N MET A 131 -1.58 11.19 -7.68
CA MET A 131 -0.57 12.22 -7.38
C MET A 131 0.23 12.65 -8.61
N VAL A 132 0.47 11.72 -9.54
CA VAL A 132 1.12 11.97 -10.83
C VAL A 132 0.35 11.30 -11.95
N SER A 133 0.55 11.76 -13.19
CA SER A 133 -0.16 11.17 -14.34
C SER A 133 0.07 9.64 -14.43
N PRO A 134 -0.92 8.84 -14.88
CA PRO A 134 -0.78 7.39 -15.05
C PRO A 134 0.49 7.01 -15.83
N ARG A 135 0.81 7.76 -16.89
CA ARG A 135 2.00 7.56 -17.71
C ARG A 135 3.31 7.62 -16.91
N LEU A 136 3.39 8.50 -15.92
CA LEU A 136 4.58 8.61 -15.06
C LEU A 136 4.67 7.44 -14.08
N ILE A 137 3.54 7.01 -13.50
CA ILE A 137 3.49 5.82 -12.66
C ILE A 137 3.93 4.59 -13.46
N GLN A 138 3.35 4.38 -14.64
CA GLN A 138 3.70 3.28 -15.54
C GLN A 138 5.18 3.29 -15.90
N LYS A 139 5.75 4.47 -16.16
CA LYS A 139 7.15 4.62 -16.57
C LYS A 139 8.13 4.33 -15.43
N PHE A 140 7.89 4.85 -14.25
CA PHE A 140 8.89 4.88 -13.18
C PHE A 140 8.62 3.91 -12.03
N VAL A 141 7.35 3.61 -11.75
CA VAL A 141 6.91 2.95 -10.51
C VAL A 141 6.41 1.54 -10.79
N LEU A 142 5.60 1.37 -11.84
CA LEU A 142 4.89 0.11 -12.08
C LEU A 142 5.82 -1.09 -12.30
N THR A 143 7.02 -0.87 -12.84
CA THR A 143 8.05 -1.91 -12.96
C THR A 143 8.46 -2.45 -11.59
N GLY A 144 8.78 -1.56 -10.64
CA GLY A 144 9.14 -1.95 -9.27
C GLY A 144 7.97 -2.61 -8.55
N THR A 145 6.76 -2.06 -8.69
CA THR A 145 5.52 -2.68 -8.19
C THR A 145 5.37 -4.11 -8.73
N LYS A 146 5.59 -4.33 -10.03
CA LYS A 146 5.50 -5.67 -10.62
C LYS A 146 6.54 -6.61 -10.04
N MET A 147 7.79 -6.17 -9.88
CA MET A 147 8.86 -7.00 -9.31
C MET A 147 8.51 -7.45 -7.88
N LEU A 148 7.98 -6.55 -7.05
CA LEU A 148 7.56 -6.86 -5.67
C LEU A 148 6.36 -7.82 -5.64
N ILE A 149 5.40 -7.65 -6.55
CA ILE A 149 4.27 -8.58 -6.70
C ILE A 149 4.78 -9.95 -7.15
N ASP A 150 5.58 -10.01 -8.21
CA ASP A 150 6.13 -11.25 -8.76
C ASP A 150 6.91 -12.02 -7.68
N GLN A 151 7.72 -11.31 -6.88
CA GLN A 151 8.45 -11.92 -5.77
C GLN A 151 7.52 -12.63 -4.79
N ALA A 152 6.42 -12.00 -4.35
CA ALA A 152 5.45 -12.68 -3.48
C ALA A 152 4.78 -13.88 -4.19
N LYS A 153 4.55 -13.79 -5.50
CA LYS A 153 3.96 -14.88 -6.30
C LYS A 153 4.87 -16.09 -6.43
N GLU A 154 6.19 -15.92 -6.44
CA GLU A 154 7.15 -17.03 -6.45
C GLU A 154 6.99 -17.95 -5.22
N PHE A 155 6.51 -17.40 -4.10
CA PHE A 155 6.20 -18.15 -2.88
C PHE A 155 4.74 -18.64 -2.81
N ASN A 156 3.99 -18.56 -3.92
CA ASN A 156 2.57 -18.90 -4.03
C ASN A 156 1.65 -18.07 -3.12
N VAL A 157 2.07 -16.85 -2.73
CA VAL A 157 1.31 -15.98 -1.83
C VAL A 157 0.42 -15.02 -2.63
N LYS A 158 -0.82 -14.80 -2.18
CA LYS A 158 -1.73 -13.81 -2.77
C LYS A 158 -1.28 -12.38 -2.44
N VAL A 159 -1.53 -11.43 -3.31
CA VAL A 159 -1.12 -10.03 -3.14
C VAL A 159 -2.33 -9.11 -3.11
N ILE A 160 -2.48 -8.43 -1.99
CA ILE A 160 -3.39 -7.29 -1.81
C ILE A 160 -2.55 -6.03 -2.00
N HIS A 161 -2.79 -5.28 -3.07
CA HIS A 161 -2.08 -4.03 -3.30
C HIS A 161 -2.80 -2.89 -2.57
N HIS A 162 -2.11 -2.25 -1.63
CA HIS A 162 -2.61 -1.09 -0.91
C HIS A 162 -2.12 0.22 -1.52
N SER A 163 -3.06 1.13 -1.78
CA SER A 163 -2.78 2.54 -2.04
C SER A 163 -3.93 3.39 -1.54
N CYS A 164 -3.63 4.34 -0.66
CA CYS A 164 -4.54 5.41 -0.30
C CYS A 164 -4.91 6.29 -1.52
N GLY A 165 -6.05 6.96 -1.40
CA GLY A 165 -6.56 7.93 -2.35
C GLY A 165 -7.35 7.33 -3.52
N SER A 166 -7.59 8.17 -4.52
CA SER A 166 -8.24 7.79 -5.77
C SER A 166 -7.22 7.24 -6.75
N ILE A 167 -7.29 5.92 -6.95
CA ILE A 167 -6.43 5.17 -7.87
C ILE A 167 -7.20 4.47 -8.99
N HIS A 168 -8.50 4.76 -9.15
CA HIS A 168 -9.36 4.20 -10.19
C HIS A 168 -8.68 4.06 -11.57
N PRO A 169 -8.02 5.09 -12.14
CA PRO A 169 -7.37 4.96 -13.45
C PRO A 169 -6.18 3.99 -13.50
N LEU A 170 -5.62 3.60 -12.35
CA LEU A 170 -4.47 2.71 -12.24
C LEU A 170 -4.86 1.26 -11.88
N ILE A 171 -6.10 1.01 -11.43
CA ILE A 171 -6.58 -0.34 -11.08
C ILE A 171 -6.35 -1.36 -12.22
N PRO A 172 -6.63 -1.05 -13.51
CA PRO A 172 -6.34 -1.99 -14.60
C PRO A 172 -4.87 -2.38 -14.71
N ASP A 173 -3.95 -1.45 -14.46
CA ASP A 173 -2.52 -1.72 -14.47
C ASP A 173 -2.11 -2.62 -13.30
N LEU A 174 -2.66 -2.38 -12.10
CA LEU A 174 -2.41 -3.21 -10.91
C LEU A 174 -2.90 -4.66 -11.09
N ILE A 175 -4.08 -4.84 -11.69
CA ILE A 175 -4.61 -6.16 -12.06
C ILE A 175 -3.65 -6.83 -13.06
N LYS A 176 -3.22 -6.09 -14.09
CA LYS A 176 -2.33 -6.60 -15.13
C LYS A 176 -0.96 -7.04 -14.59
N VAL A 177 -0.43 -6.36 -13.58
CA VAL A 177 0.84 -6.77 -12.94
C VAL A 177 0.67 -7.85 -11.88
N GLY A 178 -0.56 -8.30 -11.60
CA GLY A 178 -0.83 -9.52 -10.84
C GLY A 178 -1.32 -9.34 -9.41
N ALA A 179 -1.78 -8.13 -9.03
CA ALA A 179 -2.49 -7.96 -7.76
C ALA A 179 -3.79 -8.78 -7.76
N ASP A 180 -4.07 -9.56 -6.71
CA ASP A 180 -5.31 -10.34 -6.59
C ASP A 180 -6.46 -9.51 -5.98
N ALA A 181 -6.10 -8.52 -5.16
CA ALA A 181 -7.06 -7.60 -4.58
C ALA A 181 -6.50 -6.18 -4.46
N ILE A 182 -7.41 -5.20 -4.48
CA ILE A 182 -7.10 -3.79 -4.30
C ILE A 182 -7.59 -3.33 -2.93
N HIS A 183 -6.73 -2.62 -2.21
CA HIS A 183 -7.00 -2.06 -0.90
C HIS A 183 -6.60 -0.57 -0.85
N PRO A 184 -7.31 0.27 -0.11
CA PRO A 184 -8.69 0.09 0.30
C PRO A 184 -9.67 0.46 -0.83
N ILE A 185 -10.92 0.02 -0.72
CA ILE A 185 -12.05 0.82 -1.19
C ILE A 185 -12.06 2.08 -0.33
N GLN A 186 -11.42 3.15 -0.82
CA GLN A 186 -11.39 4.43 -0.12
C GLN A 186 -12.68 5.21 -0.41
N ALA A 187 -13.75 4.88 0.32
CA ALA A 187 -15.13 5.23 -0.03
C ALA A 187 -15.40 6.71 -0.34
N LEU A 188 -14.63 7.65 0.22
CA LEU A 188 -14.80 9.09 0.02
C LEU A 188 -13.88 9.69 -1.05
N ALA A 189 -12.91 8.93 -1.57
CA ALA A 189 -12.07 9.37 -2.68
C ALA A 189 -12.84 9.26 -4.00
N ALA A 190 -12.53 10.16 -4.94
CA ALA A 190 -13.19 10.20 -6.25
C ALA A 190 -13.10 8.83 -6.95
N ASP A 191 -14.24 8.35 -7.46
CA ASP A 191 -14.36 7.09 -8.21
C ASP A 191 -13.94 5.82 -7.43
N MET A 192 -13.76 5.89 -6.11
CA MET A 192 -13.38 4.76 -5.25
C MET A 192 -14.53 4.25 -4.37
N ASP A 193 -15.76 4.69 -4.62
CA ASP A 193 -16.93 4.14 -3.94
C ASP A 193 -17.23 2.70 -4.39
N ALA A 194 -17.89 1.94 -3.53
CA ALA A 194 -18.14 0.52 -3.74
C ALA A 194 -18.95 0.24 -5.01
N GLN A 195 -19.93 1.08 -5.36
CA GLN A 195 -20.77 0.90 -6.53
C GLN A 195 -19.95 1.09 -7.81
N THR A 196 -19.15 2.17 -7.88
CA THR A 196 -18.25 2.45 -9.00
C THR A 196 -17.25 1.31 -9.19
N LEU A 197 -16.56 0.88 -8.12
CA LEU A 197 -15.56 -0.19 -8.20
C LEU A 197 -16.18 -1.54 -8.56
N LYS A 198 -17.37 -1.88 -8.03
CA LYS A 198 -18.08 -3.10 -8.42
C LYS A 198 -18.44 -3.08 -9.90
N ARG A 199 -18.97 -1.96 -10.39
CA ARG A 199 -19.38 -1.80 -11.80
C ARG A 199 -18.19 -1.95 -12.75
N ASP A 200 -17.06 -1.33 -12.43
CA ASP A 200 -15.95 -1.21 -13.38
C ASP A 200 -14.98 -2.40 -13.32
N PHE A 201 -14.79 -2.99 -12.13
CA PHE A 201 -13.72 -3.96 -11.88
C PHE A 201 -14.16 -5.20 -11.08
N GLY A 202 -15.42 -5.26 -10.66
CA GLY A 202 -15.90 -6.26 -9.71
C GLY A 202 -15.89 -7.72 -10.18
N ASP A 203 -15.60 -7.97 -11.45
CA ASP A 203 -15.44 -9.32 -12.05
C ASP A 203 -13.97 -9.60 -12.41
N GLN A 204 -13.06 -8.65 -12.19
CA GLN A 204 -11.65 -8.73 -12.56
C GLN A 204 -10.73 -8.86 -11.33
N THR A 205 -11.13 -8.31 -10.18
CA THR A 205 -10.35 -8.32 -8.94
C THR A 205 -11.24 -8.38 -7.71
N SER A 206 -10.68 -8.81 -6.59
CA SER A 206 -11.29 -8.59 -5.28
C SER A 206 -10.91 -7.23 -4.70
N PHE A 207 -11.61 -6.83 -3.65
CA PHE A 207 -11.39 -5.58 -2.93
C PHE A 207 -11.30 -5.82 -1.43
N CYS A 208 -10.64 -4.91 -0.73
CA CYS A 208 -10.61 -4.85 0.73
C CYS A 208 -11.02 -3.43 1.17
N GLY A 209 -11.74 -3.27 2.29
CA GLY A 209 -12.14 -1.96 2.83
C GLY A 209 -13.62 -1.64 2.66
N GLY A 210 -13.92 -0.36 2.40
CA GLY A 210 -15.25 0.14 2.05
C GLY A 210 -16.06 0.69 3.21
N VAL A 211 -15.67 0.39 4.46
CA VAL A 211 -16.25 1.06 5.64
C VAL A 211 -15.47 2.34 5.89
N ASP A 212 -16.11 3.49 5.75
CA ASP A 212 -15.42 4.78 5.82
C ASP A 212 -14.69 5.00 7.16
N ALA A 213 -13.37 5.20 7.07
CA ALA A 213 -12.51 5.41 8.22
C ALA A 213 -12.38 6.88 8.61
N GLN A 214 -12.80 7.83 7.76
CA GLN A 214 -12.59 9.26 8.01
C GLN A 214 -13.70 9.86 8.88
N PHE A 215 -14.96 9.47 8.67
CA PHE A 215 -16.11 10.06 9.35
C PHE A 215 -17.02 9.00 9.99
N LEU A 216 -17.35 7.92 9.29
CA LEU A 216 -18.33 6.94 9.76
C LEU A 216 -17.83 6.19 10.99
N LEU A 217 -16.59 5.70 10.95
CA LEU A 217 -15.99 5.00 12.10
C LEU A 217 -15.59 5.96 13.25
N VAL A 218 -15.28 7.21 12.95
CA VAL A 218 -14.83 8.21 13.95
C VAL A 218 -16.02 8.94 14.60
N MET A 219 -16.99 9.38 13.81
CA MET A 219 -18.07 10.27 14.25
C MET A 219 -19.45 9.63 14.17
N GLY A 220 -19.64 8.61 13.33
CA GLY A 220 -20.93 7.97 13.09
C GLY A 220 -21.49 7.19 14.29
N GLN A 221 -22.74 6.76 14.13
CA GLN A 221 -23.45 5.88 15.06
C GLN A 221 -23.27 4.42 14.66
N PRO A 222 -23.24 3.47 15.64
CA PRO A 222 -23.21 2.03 15.38
C PRO A 222 -24.23 1.53 14.35
N THR A 223 -25.43 2.12 14.32
CA THR A 223 -26.51 1.77 13.39
C THR A 223 -26.19 2.19 11.95
N GLU A 224 -25.50 3.31 11.75
CA GLU A 224 -25.05 3.80 10.45
C GLU A 224 -23.96 2.89 9.89
N VAL A 225 -23.01 2.48 10.73
CA VAL A 225 -21.96 1.50 10.37
C VAL A 225 -22.59 0.18 9.94
N SER A 226 -23.53 -0.33 10.75
CA SER A 226 -24.26 -1.57 10.43
C SER A 226 -25.01 -1.46 9.10
N THR A 227 -25.60 -0.31 8.82
CA THR A 227 -26.30 -0.04 7.56
C THR A 227 -25.34 -0.04 6.38
N LYS A 228 -24.17 0.61 6.51
CA LYS A 228 -23.13 0.62 5.48
C LYS A 228 -22.60 -0.79 5.20
N VAL A 229 -22.35 -1.59 6.23
CA VAL A 229 -21.91 -2.99 6.04
C VAL A 229 -22.97 -3.80 5.26
N ARG A 230 -24.26 -3.66 5.58
CA ARG A 230 -25.33 -4.34 4.84
C ARG A 230 -25.45 -3.87 3.38
N GLU A 231 -25.21 -2.59 3.12
CA GLU A 231 -25.17 -2.03 1.77
C GLU A 231 -24.01 -2.66 0.97
N LEU A 232 -22.81 -2.67 1.55
CA LEU A 232 -21.62 -3.27 0.96
C LEU A 232 -21.81 -4.76 0.66
N LYS A 233 -22.44 -5.54 1.57
CA LYS A 233 -22.82 -6.94 1.33
C LYS A 233 -23.74 -7.13 0.13
N LYS A 234 -24.66 -6.18 -0.12
CA LYS A 234 -25.56 -6.25 -1.29
C LYS A 234 -24.83 -5.95 -2.58
N ILE A 235 -23.90 -5.00 -2.56
CA ILE A 235 -23.07 -4.63 -3.73
C ILE A 235 -22.07 -5.74 -4.05
N PHE A 236 -21.43 -6.29 -3.02
CA PHE A 236 -20.45 -7.36 -3.10
C PHE A 236 -20.93 -8.59 -2.31
N PRO A 237 -21.77 -9.45 -2.93
CA PRO A 237 -22.09 -10.76 -2.34
C PRO A 237 -20.84 -11.65 -2.16
N THR A 238 -19.84 -11.45 -3.03
CA THR A 238 -18.50 -12.03 -2.95
C THR A 238 -17.47 -10.99 -3.45
N GLY A 239 -16.18 -11.24 -3.20
CA GLY A 239 -15.08 -10.40 -3.72
C GLY A 239 -14.78 -9.15 -2.90
N LEU A 240 -15.37 -8.98 -1.70
CA LEU A 240 -15.03 -7.92 -0.76
C LEU A 240 -14.61 -8.50 0.59
N ILE A 241 -13.42 -8.10 1.04
CA ILE A 241 -12.94 -8.27 2.42
C ILE A 241 -13.31 -7.00 3.18
N PHE A 242 -14.18 -7.12 4.18
CA PHE A 242 -14.63 -5.97 4.96
C PHE A 242 -13.53 -5.51 5.92
N SER A 243 -13.14 -4.25 5.79
CA SER A 243 -12.23 -3.57 6.71
C SER A 243 -12.54 -2.06 6.70
N PRO A 244 -11.93 -1.27 7.61
CA PRO A 244 -11.86 0.16 7.44
C PRO A 244 -11.29 0.53 6.06
N SER A 245 -11.62 1.71 5.56
CA SER A 245 -11.08 2.29 4.32
C SER A 245 -9.64 2.80 4.50
N HIS A 246 -8.86 2.07 5.30
CA HIS A 246 -7.49 2.33 5.73
C HIS A 246 -6.92 1.02 6.29
N GLU A 247 -5.60 0.83 6.24
CA GLU A 247 -4.90 -0.39 6.70
C GLU A 247 -4.88 -0.58 8.22
N ALA A 248 -5.30 0.43 8.98
CA ALA A 248 -5.24 0.46 10.43
C ALA A 248 -6.53 1.04 11.03
N ILE A 249 -6.83 0.60 12.26
CA ILE A 249 -7.80 1.27 13.12
C ILE A 249 -7.08 2.43 13.79
N MET A 250 -7.52 3.65 13.49
CA MET A 250 -6.89 4.86 14.00
C MET A 250 -7.28 5.12 15.46
N PRO A 251 -6.45 5.81 16.27
CA PRO A 251 -6.72 6.04 17.69
C PRO A 251 -8.02 6.81 17.99
N ASP A 252 -8.52 7.56 17.02
CA ASP A 252 -9.77 8.34 17.08
C ASP A 252 -11.01 7.53 16.65
N THR A 253 -10.83 6.28 16.22
CA THR A 253 -11.93 5.38 15.88
C THR A 253 -12.64 4.90 17.15
N LYS A 254 -13.96 5.04 17.17
CA LYS A 254 -14.80 4.63 18.29
C LYS A 254 -14.86 3.09 18.43
N PRO A 255 -14.62 2.51 19.60
CA PRO A 255 -14.76 1.07 19.79
C PRO A 255 -16.15 0.53 19.41
N GLU A 256 -17.21 1.26 19.74
CA GLU A 256 -18.59 0.86 19.45
C GLU A 256 -18.92 0.81 17.95
N THR A 257 -18.25 1.62 17.12
CA THR A 257 -18.43 1.58 15.66
C THR A 257 -17.72 0.36 15.07
N ILE A 258 -16.56 -0.02 15.61
CA ILE A 258 -15.85 -1.25 15.24
C ILE A 258 -16.64 -2.49 15.65
N GLU A 259 -17.17 -2.55 16.86
CA GLU A 259 -18.04 -3.64 17.31
C GLU A 259 -19.28 -3.79 16.42
N ALA A 260 -19.89 -2.67 16.03
CA ALA A 260 -21.02 -2.67 15.11
C ALA A 260 -20.64 -3.20 13.72
N MET A 261 -19.47 -2.85 13.21
CA MET A 261 -18.94 -3.38 11.95
C MET A 261 -18.80 -4.91 12.03
N PHE A 262 -18.10 -5.43 13.04
CA PHE A 262 -17.94 -6.88 13.22
C PHE A 262 -19.28 -7.61 13.38
N SER A 263 -20.20 -7.05 14.17
CA SER A 263 -21.52 -7.64 14.40
C SER A 263 -22.34 -7.71 13.10
N ALA A 264 -22.33 -6.63 12.31
CA ALA A 264 -23.02 -6.59 11.03
C ALA A 264 -22.39 -7.48 9.95
N ILE A 265 -21.07 -7.75 10.03
CA ILE A 265 -20.40 -8.72 9.15
C ILE A 265 -20.85 -10.15 9.48
N LYS A 266 -21.02 -10.48 10.76
CA LYS A 266 -21.42 -11.82 11.22
C LYS A 266 -22.92 -12.13 11.02
N SER A 267 -23.78 -11.11 10.98
CA SER A 267 -25.23 -11.25 10.73
C SER A 267 -25.58 -11.39 9.26
#